data_AF-A0A9X5IRY5-F1
#
_entry.id   AF-A0A9X5IRY5-F1
#
_cell.length_a   1.000
_cell.length_b   1.000
_cell.length_c   1.000
_cell.angle_alpha   90.00
_cell.angle_beta   90.00
_cell.angle_gamma   90.00
#
_symmetry.space_group_name_H-M   'P 1'
#
loop_
_entity.id
_entity.type
_entity.pdbx_description
1 polymer ?
#
loop_
_entity_poly.entity_id
_entity_poly.type
_entity_poly.pdbx_seq_one_letter_code
_entity_poly.pdbx_strand_id
1 'polypeptide(L)'
;MSTPSVDSRLSTLAPRPAPLDPRRLDAAHAVVLAAIAGDHNPATDAPHEHDAQKGQEARTLPLDRARQRRRARGALLAAACVVLGVAMILGLPRGSDSPAFATWTSSAEPVDPASVAAEIAYCAARTQDQGAPADPVLLERRGDWVYAMFASGSGTESVMSACLVRRTGDAGLAIEGGTVGVEGTWERPAADEVTPVFSSWDPTWASAGGYAGDEVARVVLSVDRPGRDPRTVVASVADGWFGAWWPQDAQHVRYSLTWYLQDGTVGGSLDNQR
;
A
#
# COMPACT_ATOMS: atom_id res chain seq x y z
N MET A 1 -31.50 -43.36 -5.24
CA MET A 1 -30.24 -43.18 -5.98
C MET A 1 -29.76 -41.76 -5.70
N SER A 2 -28.75 -41.60 -4.84
CA SER A 2 -28.27 -40.29 -4.41
C SER A 2 -27.25 -39.77 -5.40
N THR A 3 -27.50 -38.59 -5.97
CA THR A 3 -26.57 -37.87 -6.84
C THR A 3 -25.40 -37.32 -6.01
N PRO A 4 -24.14 -37.55 -6.39
CA PRO A 4 -23.00 -37.02 -5.67
C PRO A 4 -22.97 -35.47 -5.77
N SER A 5 -22.72 -34.83 -4.62
CA SER A 5 -22.56 -33.37 -4.49
C SER A 5 -21.45 -32.84 -5.41
N VAL A 6 -21.68 -31.67 -5.99
CA VAL A 6 -20.75 -30.92 -6.86
C VAL A 6 -19.41 -30.63 -6.16
N ASP A 7 -19.39 -30.58 -4.83
CA ASP A 7 -18.17 -30.31 -4.03
C ASP A 7 -17.05 -31.36 -4.20
N SER A 8 -17.40 -32.62 -4.48
CA SER A 8 -16.39 -33.67 -4.67
C SER A 8 -15.62 -33.57 -5.99
N ARG A 9 -16.10 -32.75 -6.96
CA ARG A 9 -15.43 -32.61 -8.26
C ARG A 9 -14.51 -31.39 -8.35
N LEU A 10 -14.64 -30.42 -7.44
CA LEU A 10 -13.80 -29.22 -7.42
C LEU A 10 -12.51 -29.42 -6.60
N SER A 11 -12.54 -30.29 -5.60
CA SER A 11 -11.37 -30.64 -4.77
C SER A 11 -10.27 -31.42 -5.53
N THR A 12 -10.58 -31.99 -6.70
CA THR A 12 -9.61 -32.68 -7.56
C THR A 12 -8.92 -31.78 -8.58
N LEU A 13 -9.37 -30.53 -8.75
CA LEU A 13 -8.83 -29.59 -9.73
C LEU A 13 -7.84 -28.57 -9.15
N ALA A 14 -7.75 -28.46 -7.82
CA ALA A 14 -6.73 -27.62 -7.19
C ALA A 14 -5.35 -28.31 -7.31
N PRO A 15 -4.37 -27.72 -8.05
CA PRO A 15 -3.04 -28.27 -8.11
C PRO A 15 -2.45 -28.31 -6.69
N ARG A 16 -2.03 -29.50 -6.24
CA ARG A 16 -1.34 -29.61 -4.96
C ARG A 16 -0.06 -28.78 -5.04
N PRO A 17 0.19 -27.86 -4.09
CA PRO A 17 1.46 -27.15 -4.07
C PRO A 17 2.58 -28.19 -3.98
N ALA A 18 3.60 -28.02 -4.84
CA ALA A 18 4.75 -28.90 -4.82
C ALA A 18 5.39 -28.86 -3.42
N PRO A 19 5.77 -30.02 -2.85
CA PRO A 19 6.47 -30.03 -1.58
C PRO A 19 7.72 -29.17 -1.67
N LEU A 20 7.90 -28.28 -0.69
CA LEU A 20 9.08 -27.43 -0.58
C LEU A 20 10.32 -28.30 -0.53
N ASP A 21 11.27 -28.06 -1.43
CA ASP A 21 12.55 -28.76 -1.44
C ASP A 21 13.43 -28.20 -0.30
N PRO A 22 13.71 -28.99 0.76
CA PRO A 22 14.49 -28.52 1.89
C PRO A 22 15.90 -28.07 1.49
N ARG A 23 16.48 -28.63 0.41
CA ARG A 23 17.80 -28.23 -0.07
C ARG A 23 17.81 -26.84 -0.68
N ARG A 24 16.70 -26.42 -1.31
CA ARG A 24 16.55 -25.06 -1.84
C ARG A 24 16.37 -24.05 -0.71
N LEU A 25 15.70 -24.46 0.37
CA LEU A 25 15.53 -23.63 1.56
C LEU A 25 16.88 -23.40 2.27
N ASP A 26 17.68 -24.45 2.44
CA ASP A 26 19.01 -24.35 3.05
C ASP A 26 19.97 -23.50 2.19
N ALA A 27 19.93 -23.66 0.86
CA ALA A 27 20.72 -22.84 -0.05
C ALA A 27 20.33 -21.35 0.00
N ALA A 28 19.02 -21.05 0.05
CA ALA A 28 18.53 -19.68 0.20
C ALA A 28 18.97 -19.07 1.54
N HIS A 29 18.91 -19.86 2.62
CA HIS A 29 19.37 -19.43 3.94
C HIS A 29 20.88 -19.12 3.96
N ALA A 30 21.70 -19.96 3.33
CA ALA A 30 23.14 -19.74 3.23
C ALA A 30 23.50 -18.46 2.46
N VAL A 31 22.78 -18.15 1.38
CA VAL A 31 22.98 -16.91 0.60
C VAL A 31 22.65 -15.67 1.43
N VAL A 32 21.58 -15.71 2.22
CA VAL A 32 21.20 -14.60 3.12
C VAL A 32 22.27 -14.38 4.19
N LEU A 33 22.78 -15.45 4.80
CA LEU A 33 23.83 -15.33 5.83
C LEU A 33 25.16 -14.81 5.24
N ALA A 34 25.52 -15.20 4.02
CA ALA A 34 26.71 -14.69 3.35
C ALA A 34 26.61 -13.18 3.02
N ALA A 35 25.42 -12.69 2.66
CA ALA A 35 25.19 -11.28 2.39
C ALA A 35 25.34 -10.42 3.66
N ILE A 36 24.90 -10.92 4.82
CA ILE A 36 25.03 -10.22 6.11
C ILE A 36 26.50 -10.12 6.54
N ALA A 37 27.32 -11.13 6.25
CA ALA A 37 28.73 -11.14 6.63
C ALA A 37 29.61 -10.18 5.80
N GLY A 38 29.19 -9.81 4.58
CA GLY A 38 29.94 -8.93 3.68
C GLY A 38 29.89 -7.44 4.06
N ASP A 39 28.93 -7.03 4.88
CA ASP A 39 28.66 -5.62 5.22
C ASP A 39 29.42 -5.12 6.46
N HIS A 40 30.33 -5.92 7.01
CA HIS A 40 31.21 -5.52 8.12
C HIS A 40 32.66 -5.42 7.65
N ASN A 41 32.95 -4.43 6.80
CA ASN A 41 34.31 -4.02 6.51
C ASN A 41 34.58 -2.68 7.23
N PRO A 42 35.29 -2.67 8.38
CA PRO A 42 35.67 -1.42 9.02
C PRO A 42 36.67 -0.67 8.14
N ALA A 43 36.30 0.55 7.78
CA ALA A 43 37.11 1.48 6.99
C ALA A 43 38.51 1.64 7.60
N THR A 44 39.52 1.48 6.74
CA THR A 44 40.92 1.71 7.05
C THR A 44 41.21 3.19 6.80
N ASP A 45 41.23 3.99 7.86
CA ASP A 45 41.72 5.36 7.83
C ASP A 45 43.25 5.36 7.78
N ALA A 46 43.85 6.03 6.80
CA ALA A 46 45.26 6.35 6.74
C ALA A 46 45.47 7.86 6.93
N PRO A 47 46.41 8.30 7.78
CA PRO A 47 46.70 9.71 8.00
C PRO A 47 47.77 10.25 7.05
N HIS A 48 47.56 11.46 6.53
CA HIS A 48 48.62 12.27 5.93
C HIS A 48 49.06 13.36 6.92
N GLU A 49 50.36 13.32 7.22
CA GLU A 49 51.13 14.18 8.11
C GLU A 49 52.10 15.03 7.27
N HIS A 50 52.16 16.34 7.52
CA HIS A 50 53.24 17.33 7.27
C HIS A 50 52.59 18.74 7.20
N ASP A 51 53.12 19.84 7.72
CA ASP A 51 54.21 20.11 8.65
C ASP A 51 54.13 21.61 9.02
N ALA A 52 54.74 21.98 10.14
CA ALA A 52 55.23 23.31 10.52
C ALA A 52 54.28 24.54 10.53
N GLN A 53 54.04 25.10 11.73
CA GLN A 53 54.58 26.44 12.04
C GLN A 53 54.69 26.71 13.55
N LYS A 54 55.87 27.22 13.90
CA LYS A 54 56.36 27.62 15.23
C LYS A 54 55.55 28.74 15.89
N GLY A 55 55.34 28.55 17.19
CA GLY A 55 55.78 29.50 18.22
C GLY A 55 54.83 30.63 18.58
N GLN A 56 54.15 30.50 19.73
CA GLN A 56 54.16 31.58 20.71
C GLN A 56 53.82 31.09 22.11
N GLU A 57 54.73 31.42 23.02
CA GLU A 57 54.61 31.34 24.46
C GLU A 57 53.43 32.19 24.96
N ALA A 58 52.67 31.68 25.93
CA ALA A 58 52.70 32.16 27.31
C ALA A 58 51.37 31.92 28.04
N ARG A 59 51.53 31.60 29.33
CA ARG A 59 50.59 31.80 30.44
C ARG A 59 49.40 30.85 30.60
N THR A 60 49.72 29.84 31.41
CA THR A 60 48.87 29.23 32.45
C THR A 60 47.88 30.18 33.12
N LEU A 61 46.62 29.74 33.22
CA LEU A 61 45.79 29.84 34.43
C LEU A 61 44.89 28.58 34.54
N PRO A 62 44.82 27.93 35.72
CA PRO A 62 44.05 26.70 35.91
C PRO A 62 42.79 26.96 36.72
N LEU A 63 41.63 27.18 36.10
CA LEU A 63 40.36 27.24 36.84
C LEU A 63 39.20 26.67 36.00
N ASP A 64 38.32 25.97 36.72
CA ASP A 64 36.98 25.51 36.33
C ASP A 64 36.79 24.14 35.66
N ARG A 65 37.20 23.08 36.38
CA ARG A 65 36.69 21.70 36.20
C ARG A 65 35.57 21.29 37.16
N ALA A 66 34.84 22.23 37.77
CA ALA A 66 33.83 21.92 38.79
C ALA A 66 32.36 21.96 38.33
N ARG A 67 32.04 22.43 37.12
CA ARG A 67 30.63 22.60 36.67
C ARG A 67 30.12 21.60 35.62
N GLN A 68 30.94 20.68 35.14
CA GLN A 68 30.57 19.77 34.04
C GLN A 68 29.98 18.42 34.48
N ARG A 69 29.88 18.15 35.79
CA ARG A 69 29.37 16.85 36.31
C ARG A 69 27.86 16.77 36.55
N ARG A 70 27.09 17.86 36.33
CA ARG A 70 25.62 17.85 36.55
C ARG A 70 24.76 17.76 35.30
N ARG A 71 25.34 17.76 34.09
CA ARG A 71 24.59 17.64 32.82
C ARG A 71 24.66 16.25 32.16
N ALA A 72 25.29 15.27 32.81
CA ALA A 72 25.48 13.91 32.28
C ALA A 72 24.47 12.86 32.83
N ARG A 73 23.29 13.29 33.31
CA ARG A 73 22.22 12.40 33.80
C ARG A 73 20.88 12.57 33.06
N GLY A 74 20.88 13.24 31.90
CA GLY A 74 19.66 13.52 31.13
C GLY A 74 19.79 13.28 29.63
N ALA A 75 20.59 12.30 29.22
CA ALA A 75 20.76 11.94 27.80
C ALA A 75 20.91 10.41 27.65
N LEU A 76 19.95 9.67 28.19
CA LEU A 76 19.87 8.20 28.07
C LEU A 76 18.43 7.80 27.78
N LEU A 77 17.80 8.43 26.78
CA LEU A 77 16.47 8.09 26.24
C LEU A 77 16.31 8.74 24.85
N ALA A 78 17.19 8.45 23.90
CA ALA A 78 17.06 8.95 22.53
C ALA A 78 17.76 8.07 21.47
N ALA A 79 17.83 6.76 21.70
CA ALA A 79 18.47 5.84 20.75
C ALA A 79 17.73 4.49 20.63
N ALA A 80 16.39 4.53 20.58
CA ALA A 80 15.58 3.31 20.43
C ALA A 80 14.45 3.40 19.39
N CYS A 81 14.33 4.48 18.61
CA CYS A 81 13.20 4.63 17.67
C CYS A 81 13.57 4.62 16.17
N VAL A 82 14.85 4.51 15.79
CA VAL A 82 15.24 4.62 14.35
C VAL A 82 15.26 3.26 13.63
N VAL A 83 15.17 2.13 14.35
CA VAL A 83 15.33 0.79 13.73
C VAL A 83 14.02 0.21 13.17
N LEU A 84 12.84 0.74 13.53
CA LEU A 84 11.56 0.23 13.02
C LEU A 84 11.12 0.80 11.66
N GLY A 85 11.76 1.85 11.16
CA GLY A 85 11.36 2.51 9.90
C GLY A 85 11.89 1.86 8.61
N VAL A 86 13.01 1.12 8.68
CA VAL A 86 13.70 0.63 7.47
C VAL A 86 13.40 -0.85 7.18
N ALA A 87 12.95 -1.62 8.17
CA ALA A 87 12.67 -3.05 8.00
C ALA A 87 11.42 -3.36 7.15
N MET A 88 10.54 -2.39 6.88
CA MET A 88 9.37 -2.60 5.99
C MET A 88 9.69 -2.49 4.49
N ILE A 89 10.89 -2.03 4.09
CA ILE A 89 11.22 -1.84 2.67
C ILE A 89 11.79 -3.13 2.04
N LEU A 90 12.28 -4.09 2.83
CA LEU A 90 12.99 -5.28 2.32
C LEU A 90 12.15 -6.56 2.25
N GLY A 91 10.85 -6.48 2.54
CA GLY A 91 9.91 -7.61 2.46
C GLY A 91 9.22 -7.79 1.10
N LEU A 92 9.75 -7.20 0.02
CA LEU A 92 9.15 -7.32 -1.31
C LEU A 92 9.27 -8.77 -1.83
N PRO A 93 8.15 -9.47 -2.11
CA PRO A 93 8.19 -10.81 -2.68
C PRO A 93 8.85 -10.75 -4.06
N ARG A 94 10.05 -11.33 -4.16
CA ARG A 94 10.73 -11.61 -5.44
C ARG A 94 10.28 -12.97 -5.94
N GLY A 95 9.10 -13.02 -6.55
CA GLY A 95 8.53 -14.21 -7.16
C GLY A 95 7.54 -13.79 -8.25
N SER A 96 7.58 -14.47 -9.39
CA SER A 96 6.82 -14.16 -10.61
C SER A 96 5.31 -14.40 -10.47
N ASP A 97 4.61 -13.53 -9.73
CA ASP A 97 3.16 -13.61 -9.53
C ASP A 97 2.44 -12.61 -10.44
N SER A 98 2.13 -13.01 -11.68
CA SER A 98 1.03 -12.38 -12.39
C SER A 98 -0.22 -13.24 -12.16
N PRO A 99 -1.02 -12.86 -11.15
CA PRO A 99 -2.34 -12.33 -11.45
C PRO A 99 -2.71 -11.20 -10.49
N ALA A 100 -2.60 -9.97 -10.95
CA ALA A 100 -3.07 -8.79 -10.22
C ALA A 100 -4.61 -8.74 -10.01
N PHE A 101 -5.36 -9.72 -10.53
CA PHE A 101 -6.77 -9.96 -10.17
C PHE A 101 -6.98 -11.04 -9.11
N ALA A 102 -5.93 -11.60 -8.52
CA ALA A 102 -6.09 -12.72 -7.59
C ALA A 102 -5.06 -12.77 -6.45
N THR A 103 -4.06 -11.90 -6.44
CA THR A 103 -3.11 -11.78 -5.33
C THR A 103 -3.31 -10.48 -4.57
N TRP A 104 -3.64 -10.60 -3.27
CA TRP A 104 -3.75 -9.52 -2.29
C TRP A 104 -2.44 -8.73 -2.05
N THR A 105 -1.44 -8.88 -2.92
CA THR A 105 -0.04 -8.53 -2.66
C THR A 105 0.62 -7.70 -3.76
N SER A 106 -0.13 -7.13 -4.70
CA SER A 106 0.45 -6.10 -5.58
C SER A 106 0.44 -4.76 -4.84
N SER A 107 1.63 -4.21 -4.59
CA SER A 107 1.75 -2.81 -4.17
C SER A 107 1.10 -1.92 -5.21
N ALA A 108 0.21 -1.04 -4.77
CA ALA A 108 -0.33 0.01 -5.62
C ALA A 108 0.81 0.88 -6.15
N GLU A 109 0.88 1.06 -7.46
CA GLU A 109 1.79 2.00 -8.10
C GLU A 109 0.99 3.17 -8.66
N PRO A 110 1.35 4.43 -8.34
CA PRO A 110 0.89 5.58 -9.10
C PRO A 110 1.27 5.40 -10.57
N VAL A 111 0.39 5.83 -11.46
CA VAL A 111 0.56 5.62 -12.91
C VAL A 111 0.59 6.97 -13.61
N ASP A 112 1.53 7.11 -14.54
CA ASP A 112 1.50 8.21 -15.49
C ASP A 112 0.26 8.08 -16.39
N PRO A 113 -0.69 9.04 -16.37
CA PRO A 113 -1.90 9.01 -17.17
C PRO A 113 -1.63 8.77 -18.66
N ALA A 114 -0.50 9.25 -19.20
CA ALA A 114 -0.15 9.05 -20.60
C ALA A 114 0.10 7.56 -20.94
N SER A 115 0.58 6.78 -19.98
CA SER A 115 0.88 5.35 -20.15
C SER A 115 -0.35 4.43 -20.10
N VAL A 116 -1.50 4.97 -19.67
CA VAL A 116 -2.79 4.27 -19.53
C VAL A 116 -3.94 5.07 -20.14
N ALA A 117 -3.66 5.91 -21.14
CA ALA A 117 -4.66 6.78 -21.75
C ALA A 117 -5.84 6.02 -22.37
N ALA A 118 -5.60 4.81 -22.91
CA ALA A 118 -6.66 3.97 -23.48
C ALA A 118 -7.60 3.42 -22.39
N GLU A 119 -7.04 3.02 -21.25
CA GLU A 119 -7.79 2.56 -20.07
C GLU A 119 -8.61 3.70 -19.45
N ILE A 120 -8.02 4.89 -19.31
CA ILE A 120 -8.74 6.08 -18.86
C ILE A 120 -9.89 6.41 -19.80
N ALA A 121 -9.66 6.44 -21.12
CA ALA A 121 -10.70 6.75 -22.10
C ALA A 121 -11.85 5.74 -22.06
N TYR A 122 -11.55 4.45 -21.91
CA TYR A 122 -12.57 3.43 -21.73
C TYR A 122 -13.39 3.65 -20.46
N CYS A 123 -12.70 3.88 -19.34
CA CYS A 123 -13.35 4.09 -18.05
C CYS A 123 -14.21 5.35 -18.08
N ALA A 124 -13.69 6.46 -18.58
CA ALA A 124 -14.39 7.73 -18.72
C ALA A 124 -15.67 7.56 -19.55
N ALA A 125 -15.62 6.85 -20.69
CA ALA A 125 -16.81 6.61 -21.51
C ALA A 125 -17.91 5.86 -20.73
N ARG A 126 -17.53 4.89 -19.88
CA ARG A 126 -18.47 4.11 -19.06
C ARG A 126 -18.99 4.84 -17.83
N THR A 127 -18.20 5.75 -17.25
CA THR A 127 -18.58 6.51 -16.05
C THR A 127 -19.33 7.79 -16.40
N GLN A 128 -19.14 8.34 -17.61
CA GLN A 128 -19.91 9.48 -18.12
C GLN A 128 -21.40 9.16 -18.28
N ASP A 129 -21.75 7.91 -18.65
CA ASP A 129 -23.15 7.44 -18.65
C ASP A 129 -23.79 7.52 -17.24
N GLN A 130 -22.98 7.63 -16.19
CA GLN A 130 -23.38 7.78 -14.78
C GLN A 130 -23.20 9.22 -14.27
N GLY A 131 -22.93 10.20 -15.16
CA GLY A 131 -22.74 11.61 -14.77
C GLY A 131 -21.40 11.93 -14.11
N ALA A 132 -20.46 10.97 -14.06
CA ALA A 132 -19.13 11.20 -13.52
C ALA A 132 -18.27 12.06 -14.48
N PRO A 133 -17.26 12.80 -13.95
CA PRO A 133 -16.38 13.59 -14.80
C PRO A 133 -15.47 12.71 -15.67
N ALA A 134 -14.87 13.30 -16.70
CA ALA A 134 -13.97 12.59 -17.61
C ALA A 134 -12.59 12.30 -17.00
N ASP A 135 -12.13 13.16 -16.10
CA ASP A 135 -10.80 13.04 -15.51
C ASP A 135 -10.87 12.27 -14.17
N PRO A 136 -10.02 11.25 -13.96
CA PRO A 136 -9.98 10.52 -12.71
C PRO A 136 -9.34 11.37 -11.60
N VAL A 137 -9.89 11.27 -10.39
CA VAL A 137 -9.31 11.84 -9.16
C VAL A 137 -8.28 10.91 -8.51
N LEU A 138 -8.31 9.62 -8.86
CA LEU A 138 -7.33 8.64 -8.42
C LEU A 138 -7.10 7.63 -9.54
N LEU A 139 -5.83 7.35 -9.80
CA LEU A 139 -5.40 6.40 -10.81
C LEU A 139 -4.27 5.54 -10.24
N GLU A 140 -4.46 4.22 -10.23
CA GLU A 140 -3.44 3.28 -9.79
C GLU A 140 -3.32 2.10 -10.75
N ARG A 141 -2.16 1.45 -10.72
CA ARG A 141 -1.94 0.16 -11.37
C ARG A 141 -1.46 -0.86 -10.37
N ARG A 142 -1.94 -2.08 -10.56
CA ARG A 142 -1.45 -3.28 -9.92
C ARG A 142 -1.28 -4.34 -10.99
N GLY A 143 -0.03 -4.72 -11.30
CA GLY A 143 0.27 -5.61 -12.43
C GLY A 143 -0.40 -5.13 -13.73
N ASP A 144 -1.23 -5.99 -14.33
CA ASP A 144 -1.95 -5.69 -15.58
C ASP A 144 -3.28 -4.95 -15.38
N TRP A 145 -3.63 -4.56 -14.15
CA TRP A 145 -4.90 -3.91 -13.84
C TRP A 145 -4.70 -2.42 -13.60
N VAL A 146 -5.57 -1.63 -14.20
CA VAL A 146 -5.69 -0.19 -13.97
C VAL A 146 -7.01 0.05 -13.26
N TYR A 147 -6.94 0.78 -12.15
CA TYR A 147 -8.09 1.25 -11.41
C TYR A 147 -8.15 2.77 -11.51
N ALA A 148 -9.31 3.27 -11.92
CA ALA A 148 -9.58 4.69 -12.05
C ALA A 148 -10.83 5.05 -11.25
N MET A 149 -10.70 6.04 -10.38
CA MET A 149 -11.81 6.63 -9.65
C MET A 149 -12.08 8.03 -10.19
N PHE A 150 -13.34 8.30 -10.46
CA PHE A 150 -13.86 9.56 -10.98
C PHE A 150 -14.75 10.15 -9.90
N ALA A 151 -14.55 11.41 -9.55
CA ALA A 151 -15.42 12.08 -8.62
C ALA A 151 -15.62 13.52 -9.04
N SER A 152 -16.87 13.96 -9.07
CA SER A 152 -17.24 15.36 -9.20
C SER A 152 -17.97 15.77 -7.94
N GLY A 153 -17.63 16.92 -7.39
CA GLY A 153 -18.40 17.59 -6.36
C GLY A 153 -18.61 19.03 -6.77
N SER A 154 -19.83 19.40 -7.12
CA SER A 154 -20.19 20.81 -7.33
C SER A 154 -21.49 21.11 -6.59
N GLY A 155 -21.40 21.90 -5.52
CA GLY A 155 -22.57 22.24 -4.70
C GLY A 155 -23.04 21.05 -3.86
N THR A 156 -24.35 20.76 -3.88
CA THR A 156 -24.98 19.69 -3.09
C THR A 156 -24.99 18.33 -3.78
N GLU A 157 -24.58 18.26 -5.04
CA GLU A 157 -24.56 17.01 -5.80
C GLU A 157 -23.11 16.60 -6.02
N SER A 158 -22.78 15.43 -5.50
CA SER A 158 -21.51 14.78 -5.77
C SER A 158 -21.79 13.43 -6.41
N VAL A 159 -20.99 13.11 -7.42
CA VAL A 159 -21.02 11.84 -8.15
C VAL A 159 -19.66 11.21 -7.98
N MET A 160 -19.64 9.93 -7.62
CA MET A 160 -18.41 9.15 -7.61
C MET A 160 -18.61 7.86 -8.38
N SER A 161 -17.68 7.54 -9.26
CA SER A 161 -17.65 6.26 -9.96
C SER A 161 -16.26 5.65 -9.95
N ALA A 162 -16.18 4.33 -9.90
CA ALA A 162 -14.92 3.60 -10.03
C ALA A 162 -14.99 2.61 -11.18
N CYS A 163 -13.86 2.45 -11.87
CA CYS A 163 -13.68 1.58 -13.01
C CYS A 163 -12.40 0.77 -12.83
N LEU A 164 -12.51 -0.55 -12.98
CA LEU A 164 -11.38 -1.48 -12.92
C LEU A 164 -11.24 -2.15 -14.27
N VAL A 165 -10.06 -2.13 -14.86
CA VAL A 165 -9.82 -2.67 -16.22
C VAL A 165 -8.52 -3.46 -16.29
N ARG A 166 -8.54 -4.56 -17.04
CA ARG A 166 -7.35 -5.38 -17.29
C ARG A 166 -6.77 -5.12 -18.66
N ARG A 167 -5.45 -4.99 -18.75
CA ARG A 167 -4.70 -5.06 -20.00
C ARG A 167 -4.52 -6.52 -20.41
N THR A 168 -5.11 -6.92 -21.53
CA THR A 168 -4.87 -8.21 -22.18
C THR A 168 -4.10 -7.94 -23.48
N GLY A 169 -2.97 -8.61 -23.69
CA GLY A 169 -1.98 -8.24 -24.71
C GLY A 169 -2.48 -8.13 -26.16
N ASP A 170 -1.68 -7.43 -26.97
CA ASP A 170 -1.73 -7.14 -28.41
C ASP A 170 -3.12 -7.06 -29.09
N ALA A 171 -3.53 -5.81 -29.35
CA ALA A 171 -4.75 -5.37 -30.05
C ALA A 171 -5.99 -5.03 -29.20
N GLY A 172 -5.77 -4.52 -27.99
CA GLY A 172 -6.53 -3.36 -27.51
C GLY A 172 -7.96 -3.58 -27.03
N LEU A 173 -8.50 -4.80 -26.97
CA LEU A 173 -9.81 -5.04 -26.37
C LEU A 173 -9.95 -6.44 -25.75
N ALA A 174 -9.76 -6.53 -24.44
CA ALA A 174 -10.73 -7.17 -23.56
C ALA A 174 -10.72 -6.42 -22.23
N ILE A 175 -11.81 -5.72 -21.94
CA ILE A 175 -11.92 -4.88 -20.76
C ILE A 175 -12.99 -5.46 -19.85
N GLU A 176 -12.60 -6.50 -19.10
CA GLU A 176 -13.35 -6.94 -17.94
C GLU A 176 -13.32 -5.81 -16.91
N GLY A 177 -14.48 -5.25 -16.62
CA GLY A 177 -14.60 -4.09 -15.76
C GLY A 177 -16.04 -3.68 -15.50
N GLY A 178 -16.32 -3.35 -14.25
CA GLY A 178 -17.59 -2.75 -13.83
C GLY A 178 -17.41 -1.26 -13.58
N THR A 179 -18.49 -0.51 -13.73
CA THR A 179 -18.60 0.84 -13.18
C THR A 179 -19.62 0.84 -12.07
N VAL A 180 -19.28 1.46 -10.94
CA VAL A 180 -20.26 1.66 -9.87
C VAL A 180 -20.26 3.11 -9.47
N GLY A 181 -21.45 3.72 -9.58
CA GLY A 181 -21.72 5.10 -9.24
C GLY A 181 -22.46 5.22 -7.91
N VAL A 182 -22.14 6.25 -7.13
CA VAL A 182 -23.00 6.74 -6.05
C VAL A 182 -23.23 8.25 -6.24
N GLU A 183 -24.39 8.71 -5.79
CA GLU A 183 -24.77 10.12 -5.77
C GLU A 183 -25.10 10.51 -4.33
N GLY A 184 -24.71 11.72 -3.92
CA GLY A 184 -25.04 12.24 -2.60
C GLY A 184 -24.29 13.50 -2.22
N THR A 185 -24.59 14.01 -1.01
CA THR A 185 -23.82 15.04 -0.34
C THR A 185 -22.78 14.36 0.56
N TRP A 186 -21.50 14.59 0.31
CA TRP A 186 -20.43 14.12 1.19
C TRP A 186 -19.58 15.30 1.63
N GLU A 187 -19.41 15.44 2.94
CA GLU A 187 -18.52 16.44 3.51
C GLU A 187 -17.07 15.94 3.40
N ARG A 188 -16.14 16.88 3.20
CA ARG A 188 -14.72 16.55 3.33
C ARG A 188 -14.41 16.29 4.81
N PRO A 189 -13.65 15.24 5.13
CA PRO A 189 -13.24 14.94 6.50
C PRO A 189 -12.33 16.04 7.07
N ALA A 190 -12.12 16.02 8.39
CA ALA A 190 -11.01 16.72 9.00
C ALA A 190 -9.65 16.19 8.48
N ALA A 191 -8.56 16.90 8.78
CA ALA A 191 -7.24 16.57 8.27
C ALA A 191 -6.76 15.16 8.67
N ASP A 192 -7.15 14.67 9.84
CA ASP A 192 -6.80 13.38 10.43
C ASP A 192 -7.88 12.29 10.25
N GLU A 193 -8.89 12.55 9.42
CA GLU A 193 -10.06 11.70 9.24
C GLU A 193 -10.20 11.16 7.81
N VAL A 194 -11.06 10.15 7.65
CA VAL A 194 -11.50 9.64 6.35
C VAL A 194 -13.02 9.64 6.29
N THR A 195 -13.59 9.86 5.11
CA THR A 195 -15.03 9.72 4.87
C THR A 195 -15.24 8.69 3.77
N PRO A 196 -15.67 7.45 4.10
CA PRO A 196 -16.01 6.47 3.07
C PRO A 196 -17.26 6.94 2.33
N VAL A 197 -17.14 7.07 1.01
CA VAL A 197 -18.20 7.60 0.15
C VAL A 197 -18.93 6.46 -0.54
N PHE A 198 -18.19 5.46 -1.03
CA PHE A 198 -18.78 4.36 -1.75
C PHE A 198 -18.17 3.02 -1.37
N SER A 199 -18.99 2.01 -1.56
CA SER A 199 -18.54 0.63 -1.74
C SER A 199 -19.36 0.00 -2.84
N SER A 200 -18.70 -0.85 -3.61
CA SER A 200 -19.28 -1.52 -4.76
C SER A 200 -18.97 -3.00 -4.73
N TRP A 201 -19.92 -3.78 -5.26
CA TRP A 201 -19.85 -5.22 -5.32
C TRP A 201 -20.30 -5.69 -6.70
N ASP A 202 -19.37 -6.23 -7.47
CA ASP A 202 -19.62 -7.00 -8.69
C ASP A 202 -19.32 -8.48 -8.41
N PRO A 203 -19.98 -9.48 -9.05
CA PRO A 203 -19.69 -10.89 -8.80
C PRO A 203 -18.21 -11.32 -8.89
N THR A 204 -17.34 -10.50 -9.49
CA THR A 204 -15.92 -10.78 -9.68
C THR A 204 -14.98 -9.88 -8.87
N TRP A 205 -15.41 -8.67 -8.47
CA TRP A 205 -14.58 -7.71 -7.74
C TRP A 205 -15.40 -6.78 -6.86
N ALA A 206 -14.77 -6.23 -5.83
CA ALA A 206 -15.33 -5.17 -5.01
C ALA A 206 -14.37 -4.00 -4.93
N SER A 207 -14.92 -2.83 -4.60
CA SER A 207 -14.12 -1.68 -4.22
C SER A 207 -14.76 -0.85 -3.14
N ALA A 208 -13.93 -0.05 -2.50
CA ALA A 208 -14.34 0.98 -1.58
C ALA A 208 -13.43 2.19 -1.75
N GLY A 209 -13.99 3.37 -1.51
CA GLY A 209 -13.23 4.60 -1.56
C GLY A 209 -14.00 5.80 -1.03
N GLY A 210 -13.33 6.94 -1.02
CA GLY A 210 -13.85 8.16 -0.43
C GLY A 210 -12.77 9.19 -0.21
N TYR A 211 -13.07 10.15 0.66
CA TYR A 211 -12.14 11.22 0.99
C TYR A 211 -11.14 10.79 2.07
N ALA A 212 -9.92 11.28 1.96
CA ALA A 212 -8.88 11.20 2.96
C ALA A 212 -8.42 12.62 3.32
N GLY A 213 -8.33 12.92 4.62
CA GLY A 213 -7.76 14.18 5.08
C GLY A 213 -6.26 14.31 4.78
N ASP A 214 -5.75 15.53 4.81
CA ASP A 214 -4.38 15.85 4.39
C ASP A 214 -3.29 15.18 5.27
N GLU A 215 -3.60 14.80 6.51
CA GLU A 215 -2.68 14.10 7.41
C GLU A 215 -2.78 12.57 7.28
N VAL A 216 -3.73 12.04 6.50
CA VAL A 216 -3.89 10.61 6.28
C VAL A 216 -2.86 10.12 5.27
N ALA A 217 -1.92 9.30 5.73
CA ALA A 217 -0.87 8.74 4.89
C ALA A 217 -1.22 7.37 4.30
N ARG A 218 -2.08 6.61 4.97
CA ARG A 218 -2.38 5.24 4.56
C ARG A 218 -3.76 4.80 5.03
N VAL A 219 -4.46 4.08 4.17
CA VAL A 219 -5.73 3.43 4.48
C VAL A 219 -5.59 1.93 4.21
N VAL A 220 -5.98 1.10 5.18
CA VAL A 220 -5.89 -0.35 5.12
C VAL A 220 -7.27 -0.94 5.39
N LEU A 221 -7.75 -1.77 4.49
CA LEU A 221 -8.99 -2.52 4.66
C LEU A 221 -8.66 -3.92 5.15
N SER A 222 -9.41 -4.41 6.12
CA SER A 222 -9.43 -5.82 6.53
C SER A 222 -10.71 -6.45 6.01
N VAL A 223 -10.55 -7.31 5.03
CA VAL A 223 -11.62 -7.97 4.28
C VAL A 223 -11.84 -9.37 4.85
N ASP A 224 -13.02 -9.60 5.42
CA ASP A 224 -13.43 -10.84 6.06
C ASP A 224 -14.44 -11.62 5.21
N ARG A 225 -14.05 -12.84 4.84
CA ARG A 225 -14.86 -13.73 3.99
C ARG A 225 -15.28 -14.97 4.78
N PRO A 226 -16.57 -15.35 4.73
CA PRO A 226 -17.03 -16.57 5.38
C PRO A 226 -16.19 -17.80 4.99
N GLY A 227 -15.63 -18.48 5.99
CA GLY A 227 -14.85 -19.70 5.79
C GLY A 227 -13.44 -19.49 5.21
N ARG A 228 -12.91 -18.26 5.20
CA ARG A 228 -11.53 -17.96 4.81
C ARG A 228 -10.86 -17.05 5.84
N ASP A 229 -9.53 -17.06 5.87
CA ASP A 229 -8.78 -16.12 6.70
C ASP A 229 -8.98 -14.67 6.21
N PRO A 230 -9.12 -13.69 7.13
CA PRO A 230 -9.16 -12.28 6.79
C PRO A 230 -7.95 -11.86 5.95
N ARG A 231 -8.17 -10.95 5.01
CA ARG A 231 -7.14 -10.43 4.12
C ARG A 231 -7.07 -8.92 4.20
N THR A 232 -5.86 -8.38 4.12
CA THR A 232 -5.65 -6.94 4.12
C THR A 232 -5.50 -6.40 2.69
N VAL A 233 -6.07 -5.23 2.44
CA VAL A 233 -5.88 -4.45 1.21
C VAL A 233 -5.34 -3.08 1.62
N VAL A 234 -4.22 -2.68 1.05
CA VAL A 234 -3.76 -1.30 1.18
C VAL A 234 -4.43 -0.48 0.07
N ALA A 235 -5.14 0.58 0.45
CA ALA A 235 -5.72 1.51 -0.49
C ALA A 235 -4.64 2.40 -1.11
N SER A 236 -4.85 2.82 -2.35
CA SER A 236 -4.18 4.00 -2.88
C SER A 236 -4.73 5.24 -2.20
N VAL A 237 -3.84 6.20 -1.89
CA VAL A 237 -4.20 7.52 -1.36
C VAL A 237 -3.53 8.57 -2.24
N ALA A 238 -4.31 9.46 -2.85
CA ALA A 238 -3.83 10.52 -3.72
C ALA A 238 -4.82 11.69 -3.73
N ASP A 239 -4.30 12.93 -3.70
CA ASP A 239 -5.08 14.16 -3.89
C ASP A 239 -6.34 14.29 -3.01
N GLY A 240 -6.26 13.86 -1.75
CA GLY A 240 -7.38 13.89 -0.79
C GLY A 240 -8.40 12.78 -0.98
N TRP A 241 -8.08 11.76 -1.79
CA TRP A 241 -8.92 10.60 -2.06
C TRP A 241 -8.22 9.31 -1.67
N PHE A 242 -9.01 8.30 -1.31
CA PHE A 242 -8.54 6.93 -1.21
C PHE A 242 -9.41 5.97 -2.03
N GLY A 243 -8.78 4.91 -2.54
CA GLY A 243 -9.44 3.87 -3.30
C GLY A 243 -8.78 2.51 -3.07
N ALA A 244 -9.59 1.49 -2.82
CA ALA A 244 -9.16 0.11 -2.68
C ALA A 244 -10.09 -0.79 -3.49
N TRP A 245 -9.51 -1.81 -4.11
CA TRP A 245 -10.26 -2.86 -4.81
C TRP A 245 -9.64 -4.22 -4.53
N TRP A 246 -10.48 -5.25 -4.60
CA TRP A 246 -10.08 -6.63 -4.37
C TRP A 246 -10.96 -7.60 -5.14
N PRO A 247 -10.47 -8.82 -5.40
CA PRO A 247 -11.28 -9.86 -6.00
C PRO A 247 -12.33 -10.34 -5.00
N GLN A 248 -13.57 -10.54 -5.46
CA GLN A 248 -14.60 -11.17 -4.66
C GLN A 248 -15.29 -12.30 -5.42
N ASP A 249 -15.90 -13.21 -4.65
CA ASP A 249 -16.83 -14.19 -5.18
C ASP A 249 -18.27 -13.70 -4.97
N ALA A 250 -19.26 -14.51 -5.35
CA ALA A 250 -20.68 -14.15 -5.22
C ALA A 250 -21.16 -13.96 -3.76
N GLN A 251 -20.29 -14.17 -2.76
CA GLN A 251 -20.62 -13.94 -1.36
C GLN A 251 -20.35 -12.49 -0.98
N HIS A 252 -21.29 -11.88 -0.27
CA HIS A 252 -21.08 -10.54 0.30
C HIS A 252 -19.96 -10.61 1.32
N VAL A 253 -18.97 -9.74 1.13
CA VAL A 253 -17.76 -9.70 1.95
C VAL A 253 -17.87 -8.54 2.92
N ARG A 254 -17.57 -8.79 4.20
CA ARG A 254 -17.48 -7.72 5.21
C ARG A 254 -16.10 -7.09 5.14
N TYR A 255 -16.02 -5.80 5.40
CA TYR A 255 -14.72 -5.17 5.58
C TYR A 255 -14.75 -4.14 6.69
N SER A 256 -13.63 -4.02 7.39
CA SER A 256 -13.32 -2.86 8.21
C SER A 256 -12.21 -2.06 7.55
N LEU A 257 -12.12 -0.78 7.89
CA LEU A 257 -11.12 0.14 7.39
C LEU A 257 -10.40 0.77 8.57
N THR A 258 -9.08 0.83 8.50
CA THR A 258 -8.21 1.52 9.46
C THR A 258 -7.34 2.50 8.70
N TRP A 259 -7.21 3.73 9.18
CA TRP A 259 -6.32 4.71 8.58
C TRP A 259 -5.21 5.13 9.53
N TYR A 260 -4.10 5.53 8.94
CA TYR A 260 -2.88 5.91 9.62
C TYR A 260 -2.47 7.30 9.17
N LEU A 261 -2.00 8.09 10.13
CA LEU A 261 -1.54 9.45 9.90
C LEU A 261 -0.08 9.46 9.42
N GLN A 262 0.39 10.60 8.94
CA GLN A 262 1.76 10.81 8.47
C GLN A 262 2.83 10.50 9.53
N ASP A 263 2.52 10.66 10.81
CA ASP A 263 3.41 10.31 11.93
C ASP A 263 3.44 8.80 12.25
N GLY A 264 2.64 8.00 11.53
CA GLY A 264 2.52 6.56 11.70
C GLY A 264 1.50 6.13 12.76
N THR A 265 0.86 7.06 13.46
CA THR A 265 -0.20 6.75 14.42
C THR A 265 -1.49 6.31 13.71
N VAL A 266 -2.37 5.64 14.47
CA VAL A 266 -3.71 5.26 13.97
C VAL A 266 -4.62 6.47 14.12
N GLY A 267 -5.16 6.99 13.02
CA GLY A 267 -6.14 8.08 13.04
C GLY A 267 -7.53 7.57 13.44
N GLY A 268 -7.87 6.33 13.05
CA GLY A 268 -9.11 5.69 13.47
C GLY A 268 -9.42 4.41 12.71
N SER A 269 -10.61 3.85 12.98
CA SER A 269 -11.14 2.67 12.30
C SER A 269 -12.65 2.73 12.15
N LEU A 270 -13.17 2.15 11.07
CA LEU A 270 -14.60 2.04 10.78
C LEU A 270 -14.94 0.60 10.35
N ASP A 271 -15.91 0.00 11.02
CA ASP A 271 -16.47 -1.28 10.61
C ASP A 271 -17.60 -1.04 9.61
N ASN A 272 -17.47 -1.55 8.38
CA ASN A 272 -18.56 -1.52 7.42
C ASN A 272 -19.30 -2.86 7.45
N GLN A 273 -20.48 -2.85 8.06
CA GLN A 273 -21.31 -4.03 8.31
C GLN A 273 -22.41 -4.26 7.26
N ARG A 274 -22.38 -3.56 6.11
CA ARG A 274 -23.46 -3.67 5.12
C ARG A 274 -23.59 -5.07 4.52
#